data_AF-A0A3E1D9V0-F1
#
_entry.id   AF-A0A3E1D9V0-F1
#
_cell.length_a   1.000
_cell.length_b   1.000
_cell.length_c   1.000
_cell.angle_alpha   90.00
_cell.angle_beta   90.00
_cell.angle_gamma   90.00
#
_symmetry.space_group_name_H-M   'P 1'
#
loop_
_entity.id
_entity.type
_entity.pdbx_description
1 polymer ?
#
loop_
_entity_poly.entity_id
_entity_poly.type
_entity_poly.pdbx_seq_one_letter_code
_entity_poly.pdbx_strand_id
1 'polypeptide(L)'
;MLKTAANPDGLPIEKFDEIRQDSITDRSQLYKDIASGSFFGANRPGAKVSQGMIDSFWLQGMQAGHKYTFDCIKAFSETDFTEDLKKFDVPTLILHGDDDQIVPIGAAALRLSKLVKHATLKIYTGAPHGLADTYKNQLNADLLAFSQDLKSFCL
;
A
#
# COMPACT_ATOMS: atom_id res chain seq x y z
N MET A 1 -4.76 6.25 -7.64
CA MET A 1 -3.32 5.99 -7.96
C MET A 1 -3.00 6.22 -9.43
N LEU A 2 -3.97 6.00 -10.33
CA LEU A 2 -3.83 6.22 -11.76
C LEU A 2 -3.36 7.63 -12.10
N LYS A 3 -2.50 7.72 -13.12
CA LYS A 3 -2.10 8.96 -13.75
C LYS A 3 -3.28 9.57 -14.51
N THR A 4 -3.68 10.76 -14.11
CA THR A 4 -4.74 11.54 -14.77
C THR A 4 -4.32 13.00 -14.83
N ALA A 5 -5.10 13.86 -15.48
CA ALA A 5 -4.87 15.31 -15.42
C ALA A 5 -4.93 15.85 -13.97
N ALA A 6 -5.78 15.26 -13.12
CA ALA A 6 -5.89 15.60 -11.69
C ALA A 6 -4.84 14.89 -10.82
N ASN A 7 -4.12 13.91 -11.36
CA ASN A 7 -3.07 13.17 -10.67
C ASN A 7 -1.88 12.91 -11.60
N PRO A 8 -1.09 13.94 -11.96
CA PRO A 8 -0.02 13.81 -12.94
C PRO A 8 1.14 12.91 -12.47
N ASP A 9 1.33 12.78 -11.16
CA ASP A 9 2.37 11.94 -10.54
C ASP A 9 1.93 10.48 -10.33
N GLY A 10 0.71 10.13 -10.75
CA GLY A 10 0.19 8.77 -10.67
C GLY A 10 0.91 7.79 -11.58
N LEU A 11 0.60 6.50 -11.42
CA LEU A 11 1.11 5.44 -12.28
C LEU A 11 0.34 5.36 -13.60
N PRO A 12 1.01 5.10 -14.73
CA PRO A 12 0.36 4.98 -16.03
C PRO A 12 -0.58 3.76 -16.06
N ILE A 13 -1.65 3.80 -16.88
CA ILE A 13 -2.71 2.75 -16.88
C ILE A 13 -2.15 1.38 -17.23
N GLU A 14 -1.11 1.36 -18.06
CA GLU A 14 -0.41 0.18 -18.55
C GLU A 14 0.13 -0.67 -17.40
N LYS A 15 0.55 -0.04 -16.29
CA LYS A 15 1.02 -0.78 -15.10
C LYS A 15 -0.10 -1.58 -14.43
N PHE A 16 -1.34 -1.08 -14.47
CA PHE A 16 -2.49 -1.80 -13.92
C PHE A 16 -3.04 -2.82 -14.93
N ASP A 17 -2.95 -2.54 -16.22
CA ASP A 17 -3.29 -3.48 -17.29
C ASP A 17 -2.35 -4.68 -17.33
N GLU A 18 -1.05 -4.50 -17.08
CA GLU A 18 -0.08 -5.58 -16.88
C GLU A 18 -0.56 -6.53 -15.75
N ILE A 19 -0.92 -5.99 -14.58
CA ILE A 19 -1.43 -6.80 -13.45
C ILE A 19 -2.72 -7.55 -13.81
N ARG A 20 -3.63 -6.91 -14.57
CA ARG A 20 -4.85 -7.58 -15.06
C ARG A 20 -4.53 -8.73 -15.98
N GLN A 21 -3.60 -8.52 -16.91
CA GLN A 21 -3.18 -9.53 -17.86
C GLN A 21 -2.52 -10.71 -17.15
N ASP A 22 -1.63 -10.45 -16.20
CA ASP A 22 -0.98 -11.49 -15.41
C ASP A 22 -2.00 -12.27 -14.55
N SER A 23 -3.00 -11.58 -13.99
CA SER A 23 -4.08 -12.21 -13.24
C SER A 23 -4.94 -13.14 -14.10
N ILE A 24 -5.17 -12.79 -15.37
CA ILE A 24 -5.88 -13.65 -16.33
C ILE A 24 -4.99 -14.82 -16.77
N THR A 25 -3.70 -14.56 -17.00
CA THR A 25 -2.76 -15.53 -17.57
C THR A 25 -2.39 -16.61 -16.56
N ASP A 26 -1.92 -16.20 -15.38
CA ASP A 26 -1.60 -17.08 -14.27
C ASP A 26 -1.65 -16.30 -12.95
N ARG A 27 -2.83 -16.23 -12.34
CA ARG A 27 -3.02 -15.58 -11.03
C ARG A 27 -2.11 -16.16 -9.95
N SER A 28 -1.78 -17.45 -10.00
CA SER A 28 -1.00 -18.10 -8.96
C SER A 28 0.45 -17.62 -9.02
N GLN A 29 1.01 -17.57 -10.24
CA GLN A 29 2.35 -17.05 -10.46
C GLN A 29 2.42 -15.54 -10.18
N LEU A 30 1.41 -14.76 -10.58
CA LEU A 30 1.32 -13.33 -10.26
C LEU A 30 1.50 -13.08 -8.74
N TYR A 31 0.77 -13.80 -7.88
CA TYR A 31 0.90 -13.62 -6.43
C TYR A 31 2.29 -14.00 -5.90
N LYS A 32 2.91 -15.05 -6.46
CA LYS A 32 4.29 -15.42 -6.09
C LYS A 32 5.28 -14.36 -6.52
N ASP A 33 5.16 -13.83 -7.72
CA ASP A 33 6.07 -12.81 -8.27
C ASP A 33 5.96 -11.49 -7.50
N ILE A 34 4.74 -11.08 -7.15
CA ILE A 34 4.52 -9.90 -6.30
C ILE A 34 5.22 -10.07 -4.94
N ALA A 35 5.00 -11.19 -4.25
CA ALA A 35 5.55 -11.44 -2.93
C ALA A 35 7.08 -11.62 -2.93
N SER A 36 7.60 -12.39 -3.88
CA SER A 36 9.04 -12.67 -4.02
C SER A 36 9.82 -11.55 -4.71
N GLY A 37 9.13 -10.55 -5.24
CA GLY A 37 9.70 -9.34 -5.83
C GLY A 37 9.56 -8.12 -4.93
N SER A 38 8.70 -7.20 -5.34
CA SER A 38 8.65 -5.83 -4.82
C SER A 38 7.81 -5.66 -3.55
N PHE A 39 6.83 -6.53 -3.28
CA PHE A 39 5.89 -6.34 -2.16
C PHE A 39 6.58 -6.32 -0.80
N PHE A 40 7.41 -7.33 -0.51
CA PHE A 40 8.22 -7.38 0.71
C PHE A 40 9.65 -6.82 0.52
N GLY A 41 9.95 -6.27 -0.67
CA GLY A 41 11.29 -5.80 -1.02
C GLY A 41 12.32 -6.93 -1.19
N ALA A 42 11.89 -8.15 -1.52
CA ALA A 42 12.78 -9.30 -1.73
C ALA A 42 13.75 -9.09 -2.91
N ASN A 43 13.42 -8.19 -3.84
CA ASN A 43 14.31 -7.74 -4.92
C ASN A 43 15.39 -6.72 -4.47
N ARG A 44 15.43 -6.34 -3.18
CA ARG A 44 16.43 -5.41 -2.64
C ARG A 44 17.61 -6.14 -1.98
N PRO A 45 18.83 -5.59 -2.07
CA PRO A 45 19.98 -6.15 -1.36
C PRO A 45 19.75 -6.21 0.16
N GLY A 46 20.09 -7.34 0.78
CA GLY A 46 19.98 -7.51 2.23
C GLY A 46 18.57 -7.74 2.76
N ALA A 47 17.57 -7.88 1.88
CA ALA A 47 16.20 -8.21 2.27
C ALA A 47 16.13 -9.57 2.99
N LYS A 48 15.35 -9.62 4.07
CA LYS A 48 15.15 -10.83 4.90
C LYS A 48 13.74 -11.40 4.72
N VAL A 49 13.34 -11.59 3.46
CA VAL A 49 12.02 -12.14 3.14
C VAL A 49 12.09 -13.67 3.17
N SER A 50 11.31 -14.27 4.07
CA SER A 50 11.28 -15.73 4.20
C SER A 50 10.32 -16.37 3.19
N GLN A 51 10.56 -17.65 2.85
CA GLN A 51 9.63 -18.40 2.02
C GLN A 51 8.23 -18.48 2.64
N GLY A 52 8.12 -18.62 3.96
CA GLY A 52 6.83 -18.64 4.65
C GLY A 52 6.02 -17.34 4.51
N MET A 53 6.67 -16.18 4.41
CA MET A 53 5.98 -14.92 4.11
C MET A 53 5.42 -14.92 2.69
N ILE A 54 6.22 -15.39 1.73
CA ILE A 54 5.82 -15.48 0.32
C ILE A 54 4.64 -16.45 0.17
N ASP A 55 4.74 -17.64 0.78
CA ASP A 55 3.71 -18.67 0.71
C ASP A 55 2.41 -18.21 1.41
N SER A 56 2.52 -17.49 2.54
CA SER A 56 1.36 -16.93 3.23
C SER A 56 0.64 -15.88 2.38
N PHE A 57 1.38 -14.96 1.74
CA PHE A 57 0.80 -13.97 0.82
C PHE A 57 0.10 -14.65 -0.36
N TRP A 58 0.79 -15.60 -1.00
CA TRP A 58 0.24 -16.39 -2.09
C TRP A 58 -1.03 -17.13 -1.66
N LEU A 59 -1.01 -17.79 -0.51
CA LEU A 59 -2.14 -18.56 0.00
C LEU A 59 -3.36 -17.67 0.28
N GLN A 60 -3.17 -16.44 0.78
CA GLN A 60 -4.25 -15.47 0.95
C GLN A 60 -4.82 -15.02 -0.40
N GLY A 61 -3.94 -14.70 -1.36
CA GLY A 61 -4.34 -14.34 -2.73
C GLY A 61 -5.11 -15.46 -3.43
N MET A 62 -4.73 -16.72 -3.21
CA MET A 62 -5.39 -17.88 -3.79
C MET A 62 -6.73 -18.23 -3.13
N GLN A 63 -6.92 -17.90 -1.85
CA GLN A 63 -8.20 -18.05 -1.15
C GLN A 63 -9.26 -17.05 -1.61
N ALA A 64 -8.85 -15.92 -2.17
CA ALA A 64 -9.78 -14.90 -2.67
C ALA A 64 -10.43 -15.31 -4.01
N GLY A 65 -11.67 -14.87 -4.23
CA GLY A 65 -12.39 -15.13 -5.48
C GLY A 65 -11.77 -14.36 -6.65
N HIS A 66 -11.45 -15.07 -7.74
CA HIS A 66 -10.68 -14.53 -8.88
C HIS A 66 -11.29 -13.27 -9.48
N LYS A 67 -12.61 -13.29 -9.76
CA LYS A 67 -13.31 -12.13 -10.32
C LYS A 67 -13.16 -10.90 -9.43
N TYR A 68 -13.29 -11.08 -8.12
CA TYR A 68 -13.23 -9.96 -7.17
C TYR A 68 -11.82 -9.39 -7.08
N THR A 69 -10.78 -10.23 -7.05
CA THR A 69 -9.41 -9.73 -7.04
C THR A 69 -9.03 -9.06 -8.36
N PHE A 70 -9.55 -9.54 -9.49
CA PHE A 70 -9.40 -8.87 -10.79
C PHE A 70 -10.08 -7.50 -10.81
N ASP A 71 -11.36 -7.42 -10.43
CA ASP A 71 -12.12 -6.16 -10.41
C ASP A 71 -11.52 -5.15 -9.42
N CYS A 72 -10.96 -5.64 -8.30
CA CYS A 72 -10.25 -4.82 -7.32
C CYS A 72 -9.09 -4.02 -7.93
N ILE A 73 -8.45 -4.53 -9.00
CA ILE A 73 -7.37 -3.80 -9.68
C ILE A 73 -7.86 -2.43 -10.15
N LYS A 74 -9.02 -2.39 -10.81
CA LYS A 74 -9.67 -1.13 -11.20
C LYS A 74 -10.07 -0.33 -9.96
N ALA A 75 -10.68 -0.97 -8.96
CA ALA A 75 -11.18 -0.28 -7.77
C ALA A 75 -10.07 0.49 -7.02
N PHE A 76 -8.91 -0.12 -6.74
CA PHE A 76 -7.84 0.57 -6.01
C PHE A 76 -7.06 1.57 -6.87
N SER A 77 -6.92 1.29 -8.18
CA SER A 77 -6.07 2.11 -9.04
C SER A 77 -6.77 3.36 -9.57
N GLU A 78 -8.03 3.22 -9.98
CA GLU A 78 -8.77 4.23 -10.76
C GLU A 78 -9.74 5.06 -9.92
N THR A 79 -10.05 4.66 -8.68
CA THR A 79 -10.90 5.47 -7.81
C THR A 79 -10.13 6.70 -7.32
N ASP A 80 -10.74 7.87 -7.48
CA ASP A 80 -10.21 9.13 -6.97
C ASP A 80 -10.88 9.49 -5.64
N PHE A 81 -10.11 9.38 -4.56
CA PHE A 81 -10.56 9.71 -3.21
C PHE A 81 -10.29 11.18 -2.82
N THR A 82 -9.84 12.03 -3.74
CA THR A 82 -9.40 13.41 -3.42
C THR A 82 -10.47 14.21 -2.66
N GLU A 83 -11.73 14.15 -3.10
CA GLU A 83 -12.81 14.88 -2.43
C GLU A 83 -13.24 14.25 -1.11
N ASP A 84 -13.08 12.93 -0.94
CA ASP A 84 -13.36 12.27 0.33
C ASP A 84 -12.32 12.62 1.39
N LEU A 85 -11.05 12.64 1.00
CA LEU A 85 -9.94 13.00 1.88
C LEU A 85 -10.03 14.43 2.42
N LYS A 86 -10.58 15.37 1.63
CA LYS A 86 -10.82 16.75 2.08
C LYS A 86 -11.89 16.87 3.16
N LYS A 87 -12.79 15.87 3.27
CA LYS A 87 -13.85 15.83 4.29
C LYS A 87 -13.34 15.34 5.64
N PHE A 88 -12.13 14.78 5.72
CA PHE A 88 -11.58 14.29 6.98
C PHE A 88 -11.41 15.45 7.96
N ASP A 89 -12.11 15.35 9.08
CA ASP A 89 -12.14 16.30 10.19
C ASP A 89 -11.65 15.70 11.52
N VAL A 90 -11.10 14.48 11.47
CA VAL A 90 -10.53 13.76 12.61
C VAL A 90 -9.01 13.61 12.46
N PRO A 91 -8.26 13.45 13.57
CA PRO A 91 -6.83 13.18 13.49
C PRO A 91 -6.57 11.91 12.68
N THR A 92 -5.60 11.96 11.76
CA THR A 92 -5.33 10.89 10.80
C THR A 92 -3.85 10.57 10.77
N LEU A 93 -3.49 9.32 11.04
CA LEU A 93 -2.12 8.84 10.91
C LEU A 93 -1.89 8.25 9.51
N ILE A 94 -0.83 8.69 8.85
CA ILE A 94 -0.37 8.17 7.56
C ILE A 94 1.01 7.55 7.78
N LEU A 95 1.13 6.26 7.50
CA LEU A 95 2.36 5.50 7.63
C LEU A 95 2.73 4.95 6.25
N HIS A 96 3.94 5.24 5.76
CA HIS A 96 4.36 4.78 4.43
C HIS A 96 5.87 4.56 4.39
N GLY A 97 6.32 3.46 3.80
CA GLY A 97 7.70 3.28 3.39
C GLY A 97 8.09 4.16 2.20
N ASP A 98 9.32 4.69 2.21
CA ASP A 98 9.83 5.47 1.06
C ASP A 98 10.41 4.59 -0.06
N ASP A 99 10.58 3.28 0.16
CA ASP A 99 10.94 2.27 -0.85
C ASP A 99 9.74 1.38 -1.24
N ASP A 100 8.51 1.89 -1.09
CA ASP A 100 7.32 1.24 -1.60
C ASP A 100 7.30 1.28 -3.14
N GLN A 101 7.61 0.12 -3.72
CA GLN A 101 7.67 -0.10 -5.17
C GLN A 101 6.29 -0.41 -5.79
N ILE A 102 5.24 -0.63 -5.00
CA ILE A 102 3.88 -0.92 -5.48
C ILE A 102 3.04 0.36 -5.52
N VAL A 103 3.11 1.16 -4.46
CA VAL A 103 2.40 2.43 -4.30
C VAL A 103 3.43 3.54 -4.06
N PRO A 104 3.89 4.24 -5.13
CA PRO A 104 4.89 5.28 -4.99
C PRO A 104 4.45 6.38 -4.02
N ILE A 105 5.30 6.67 -3.03
CA ILE A 105 4.98 7.56 -1.91
C ILE A 105 4.53 8.97 -2.36
N GLY A 106 5.09 9.48 -3.46
CA GLY A 106 4.73 10.79 -4.04
C GLY A 106 3.27 10.87 -4.49
N ALA A 107 2.77 9.80 -5.11
CA ALA A 107 1.40 9.69 -5.59
C ALA A 107 0.40 9.28 -4.49
N ALA A 108 0.89 9.01 -3.28
CA ALA A 108 0.12 8.49 -2.15
C ALA A 108 0.34 9.35 -0.89
N ALA A 109 1.15 8.89 0.07
CA ALA A 109 1.25 9.52 1.38
C ALA A 109 1.65 11.00 1.37
N LEU A 110 2.56 11.42 0.47
CA LEU A 110 2.97 12.84 0.38
C LEU A 110 1.85 13.74 -0.16
N ARG A 111 0.98 13.20 -1.01
CA ARG A 111 -0.20 13.91 -1.49
C ARG A 111 -1.31 13.91 -0.45
N LEU A 112 -1.56 12.75 0.17
CA LEU A 112 -2.54 12.55 1.22
C LEU A 112 -2.32 13.50 2.41
N SER A 113 -1.07 13.64 2.87
CA SER A 113 -0.71 14.50 4.01
C SER A 113 -0.96 15.98 3.76
N LYS A 114 -1.03 16.41 2.50
CA LYS A 114 -1.37 17.80 2.11
C LYS A 114 -2.88 18.02 1.99
N LEU A 115 -3.65 16.96 1.75
CA LEU A 115 -5.10 17.03 1.57
C LEU A 115 -5.86 16.90 2.89
N VAL A 116 -5.36 16.08 3.81
CA VAL A 116 -6.00 15.80 5.10
C VAL A 116 -5.53 16.82 6.14
N LYS A 117 -6.47 17.60 6.71
CA LYS A 117 -6.17 18.75 7.58
C LYS A 117 -5.42 18.39 8.87
N HIS A 118 -5.72 17.23 9.45
CA HIS A 118 -5.15 16.77 10.73
C HIS A 118 -4.26 15.53 10.52
N ALA A 119 -3.46 15.55 9.45
CA ALA A 119 -2.58 14.45 9.11
C ALA A 119 -1.27 14.47 9.90
N THR A 120 -0.93 13.33 10.50
CA THR A 120 0.41 13.01 10.97
C THR A 120 1.02 12.02 9.99
N LEU A 121 2.07 12.42 9.28
CA LEU A 121 2.80 11.55 8.36
C LEU A 121 4.08 11.02 9.02
N LYS A 122 4.25 9.70 9.05
CA LYS A 122 5.53 9.04 9.38
C LYS A 122 6.02 8.23 8.19
N ILE A 123 7.26 8.54 7.77
CA ILE A 123 7.93 7.86 6.67
C ILE A 123 8.91 6.83 7.24
N TYR A 124 8.84 5.61 6.71
CA TYR A 124 9.69 4.50 7.12
C TYR A 124 10.82 4.35 6.09
N THR A 125 12.01 4.84 6.43
CA THR A 125 13.15 4.81 5.52
C THR A 125 13.56 3.39 5.14
N GLY A 126 13.63 3.12 3.83
CA GLY A 126 13.93 1.83 3.23
C GLY A 126 12.83 0.78 3.38
N ALA A 127 11.63 1.14 3.85
CA ALA A 127 10.57 0.16 4.02
C ALA A 127 9.82 -0.10 2.70
N PRO A 128 9.51 -1.36 2.39
CA PRO A 128 8.76 -1.75 1.20
C PRO A 128 7.24 -1.58 1.43
N HIS A 129 6.44 -1.99 0.45
CA HIS A 129 4.98 -1.97 0.55
C HIS A 129 4.45 -2.81 1.74
N GLY A 130 4.99 -4.02 1.90
CA GLY A 130 4.69 -4.95 3.00
C GLY A 130 5.33 -4.57 4.34
N LEU A 131 5.27 -3.28 4.70
CA LEU A 131 5.85 -2.76 5.95
C LEU A 131 5.20 -3.36 7.21
N ALA A 132 3.95 -3.83 7.10
CA ALA A 132 3.24 -4.51 8.18
C ALA A 132 3.88 -5.83 8.60
N ASP A 133 4.62 -6.48 7.71
CA ASP A 133 5.39 -7.69 8.02
C ASP A 133 6.85 -7.39 8.30
N THR A 134 7.44 -6.50 7.49
CA THR A 134 8.89 -6.23 7.49
C THR A 134 9.33 -5.24 8.58
N TYR A 135 8.45 -4.32 8.99
CA TYR A 135 8.70 -3.29 10.03
C TYR A 135 7.67 -3.37 11.18
N LYS A 136 7.05 -4.54 11.38
CA LYS A 136 5.91 -4.76 12.30
C LYS A 136 6.08 -4.20 13.71
N ASN A 137 7.27 -4.27 14.30
CA ASN A 137 7.50 -3.78 15.66
C ASN A 137 7.39 -2.25 15.73
N GLN A 138 8.01 -1.55 14.77
CA GLN A 138 7.92 -0.10 14.67
C GLN A 138 6.50 0.34 14.29
N LEU A 139 5.88 -0.35 13.33
CA LEU A 139 4.49 -0.12 12.94
C LEU A 139 3.54 -0.22 14.14
N ASN A 140 3.62 -1.32 14.89
CA ASN A 140 2.75 -1.55 16.05
C ASN A 140 2.98 -0.51 17.16
N ALA A 141 4.22 -0.09 17.39
CA ALA A 141 4.54 0.96 18.35
C ALA A 141 3.93 2.31 17.94
N ASP A 142 4.03 2.68 16.66
CA ASP A 142 3.46 3.93 16.14
C ASP A 142 1.93 3.93 16.16
N LEU A 143 1.30 2.81 15.81
CA LEU A 143 -0.16 2.65 15.89
C LEU A 143 -0.65 2.74 17.34
N LEU A 144 0.06 2.10 18.27
CA LEU A 144 -0.27 2.16 19.70
C LEU A 144 -0.15 3.58 20.25
N ALA A 145 0.96 4.26 19.94
CA ALA A 145 1.19 5.64 20.35
C ALA A 145 0.08 6.57 19.84
N PHE A 146 -0.26 6.47 18.55
CA PHE A 146 -1.34 7.27 17.97
C PHE A 146 -2.70 6.98 18.63
N SER A 147 -3.00 5.71 18.93
CA SER A 147 -4.24 5.35 19.64
C SER A 147 -4.29 5.93 21.06
N GLN A 148 -3.16 6.00 21.76
CA GLN A 148 -3.06 6.59 23.10
C GLN A 148 -3.19 8.11 23.07
N ASP A 149 -2.56 8.77 22.08
CA ASP A 149 -2.68 10.21 21.88
C ASP A 149 -4.14 10.60 21.63
N LEU A 150 -4.86 9.86 20.77
CA LEU A 150 -6.29 10.08 20.50
C LEU A 150 -7.16 10.02 21.77
N LYS A 151 -6.88 9.09 22.69
CA LYS A 151 -7.63 8.98 23.95
C LYS A 151 -7.46 10.21 24.83
N SER A 152 -6.30 10.87 24.74
CA SER A 152 -6.00 12.08 25.51
C SER A 152 -6.76 13.31 25.02
N PHE A 153 -7.37 13.26 23.82
CA PHE A 153 -8.24 14.32 23.29
C PHE A 153 -9.72 14.14 23.63
N CYS A 154 -10.14 12.94 24.06
CA CYS A 154 -11.53 12.60 24.38
C CYS A 154 -11.85 12.61 25.89
N LEU A 155 -10.85 12.84 26.74
CA LEU A 155 -10.97 12.99 28.20
C LEU A 155 -10.67 14.43 28.59
#